data_AF-A0A2P6Q2N3-F1
#
_entry.id   AF-A0A2P6Q2N3-F1
#
_cell.length_a   1.000
_cell.length_b   1.000
_cell.length_c   1.000
_cell.angle_alpha   90.00
_cell.angle_beta   90.00
_cell.angle_gamma   90.00
#
_symmetry.space_group_name_H-M   'P 1'
#
loop_
_entity.id
_entity.type
_entity.pdbx_description
1 polymer ?
#
loop_
_entity_poly.entity_id
_entity_poly.type
_entity_poly.pdbx_seq_one_letter_code
_entity_poly.pdbx_strand_id
1 'polypeptide(L)'
;MYEYLNSLDDKDIVCGAIIVGWDANSGPEFHRVFIKNKKVVKQRGSMPLALGSGQGHALRMLQSIDYNMSTDDAADLAFKTLFNATYYDKHSGGELKVYHINESGWKQLPVMNALEAYTRYYDLHSRFERKTLFLVVDAGIQPISANDLIEHFQPHANLLASHRVALCKFGGDCFYFHRLVFEFEDEAKRAYETTTPHVRTTPSYLERFPDQVVLDNKNPSVTVYVNWSSRGLLEFLHDECQLLYKMVDS
;
A
#
# COMPACT_ATOMS: atom_id res chain seq x y z
N MET A 1 6.06 -25.02 -14.24
CA MET A 1 6.49 -24.27 -13.04
C MET A 1 7.09 -25.17 -11.96
N TYR A 2 6.34 -26.12 -11.37
CA TYR A 2 6.86 -26.98 -10.30
C TYR A 2 8.12 -27.77 -10.70
N GLU A 3 8.11 -28.40 -11.87
CA GLU A 3 9.28 -29.12 -12.41
C GLU A 3 10.46 -28.17 -12.65
N TYR A 4 10.21 -27.01 -13.25
CA TYR A 4 11.21 -25.97 -13.45
C TYR A 4 11.87 -25.53 -12.14
N LEU A 5 11.08 -25.26 -11.08
CA LEU A 5 11.63 -24.88 -9.79
C LEU A 5 12.44 -26.01 -9.14
N ASN A 6 12.07 -27.28 -9.40
CA ASN A 6 12.83 -28.44 -8.90
C ASN A 6 14.12 -28.71 -9.69
N SER A 7 14.23 -28.24 -10.93
CA SER A 7 15.43 -28.38 -11.75
C SER A 7 16.49 -27.31 -11.47
N LEU A 8 16.19 -26.30 -10.63
CA LEU A 8 17.14 -25.26 -10.29
C LEU A 8 18.14 -25.77 -9.24
N ASP A 9 19.43 -25.69 -9.59
CA ASP A 9 20.52 -26.05 -8.68
C ASP A 9 20.73 -25.01 -7.57
N ASP A 10 20.37 -23.75 -7.85
CA ASP A 10 20.39 -22.67 -6.88
C ASP A 10 19.17 -22.74 -5.97
N LYS A 11 19.43 -23.13 -4.72
CA LYS A 11 18.39 -23.28 -3.69
C LYS A 11 18.26 -22.05 -2.79
N ASP A 12 18.93 -20.95 -3.14
CA ASP A 12 18.77 -19.65 -2.48
C ASP A 12 17.70 -18.79 -3.17
N ILE A 13 17.03 -19.34 -4.19
CA ILE A 13 15.85 -18.77 -4.82
C ILE A 13 14.70 -18.71 -3.81
N VAL A 14 14.17 -17.50 -3.60
CA VAL A 14 12.94 -17.25 -2.86
C VAL A 14 11.81 -17.08 -3.87
N CYS A 15 10.86 -18.01 -3.87
CA CYS A 15 9.71 -17.98 -4.77
C CYS A 15 8.45 -18.45 -4.06
N GLY A 16 7.34 -17.77 -4.35
CA GLY A 16 5.99 -18.21 -4.02
C GLY A 16 5.04 -17.74 -5.11
N ALA A 17 4.17 -18.63 -5.58
CA ALA A 17 3.10 -18.31 -6.50
C ALA A 17 1.80 -19.02 -6.12
N ILE A 18 0.68 -18.36 -6.40
CA ILE A 18 -0.64 -18.98 -6.45
C ILE A 18 -0.99 -19.10 -7.93
N ILE A 19 -1.17 -20.33 -8.38
CA ILE A 19 -1.66 -20.66 -9.72
C ILE A 19 -3.16 -20.84 -9.60
N VAL A 20 -3.91 -20.07 -10.38
CA VAL A 20 -5.37 -20.11 -10.42
C VAL A 20 -5.82 -20.35 -11.84
N GLY A 21 -6.86 -21.15 -12.02
CA GLY A 21 -7.45 -21.42 -13.32
C GLY A 21 -8.86 -21.98 -13.19
N TRP A 22 -9.45 -22.28 -14.35
CA TRP A 22 -10.72 -22.96 -14.46
C TRP A 22 -10.55 -24.21 -15.30
N ASP A 23 -10.99 -25.35 -14.76
CA ASP A 23 -11.03 -26.64 -15.46
C ASP A 23 -12.48 -26.99 -15.83
N ALA A 24 -12.69 -27.55 -17.01
CA ALA A 24 -14.03 -27.87 -17.51
C ALA A 24 -14.76 -28.93 -16.67
N ASN A 25 -14.02 -29.84 -16.01
CA ASN A 25 -14.59 -30.91 -15.20
C ASN A 25 -14.61 -30.57 -13.70
N SER A 26 -13.66 -29.77 -13.25
CA SER A 26 -13.38 -29.52 -11.82
C SER A 26 -13.76 -28.11 -11.38
N GLY A 27 -14.08 -27.20 -12.32
CA GLY A 27 -14.37 -25.80 -12.03
C GLY A 27 -13.11 -25.01 -11.63
N PRO A 28 -13.23 -24.00 -10.75
CA PRO A 28 -12.09 -23.25 -10.25
C PRO A 28 -11.06 -24.13 -9.53
N GLU A 29 -9.79 -24.00 -9.90
CA GLU A 29 -8.68 -24.70 -9.25
C GLU A 29 -7.60 -23.73 -8.75
N PHE A 30 -7.04 -24.06 -7.59
CA PHE A 30 -6.03 -23.25 -6.91
C PHE A 30 -4.86 -24.11 -6.43
N HIS A 31 -3.65 -23.70 -6.81
CA HIS A 31 -2.42 -24.33 -6.35
C HIS A 31 -1.47 -23.30 -5.78
N ARG A 32 -1.01 -23.53 -4.56
CA ARG A 32 0.09 -22.79 -3.97
C ARG A 32 1.39 -23.53 -4.25
N VAL A 33 2.37 -22.84 -4.83
CA VAL A 33 3.71 -23.36 -5.08
C VAL A 33 4.71 -22.42 -4.42
N PHE A 34 5.54 -22.91 -3.52
CA PHE A 34 6.54 -22.08 -2.82
C PHE A 34 7.75 -22.89 -2.39
N ILE A 35 8.87 -22.21 -2.16
CA ILE A 35 10.09 -22.85 -1.66
C ILE A 35 10.12 -22.74 -0.13
N LYS A 36 10.31 -23.86 0.56
CA LYS A 36 10.51 -23.92 2.01
C LYS A 36 11.63 -24.89 2.32
N ASN A 37 12.62 -24.45 3.11
CA ASN A 37 13.79 -25.24 3.49
C ASN A 37 14.47 -25.89 2.27
N LYS A 38 14.70 -25.10 1.21
CA LYS A 38 15.36 -25.57 -0.04
C LYS A 38 14.60 -26.69 -0.77
N LYS A 39 13.29 -26.82 -0.55
CA LYS A 39 12.40 -27.77 -1.24
C LYS A 39 11.20 -27.05 -1.84
N VAL A 40 10.83 -27.42 -3.06
CA VAL A 40 9.59 -26.95 -3.69
C VAL A 40 8.41 -27.66 -3.05
N VAL A 41 7.49 -26.89 -2.50
CA VAL A 41 6.23 -27.38 -1.93
C VAL A 41 5.12 -27.03 -2.90
N LYS A 42 4.36 -28.05 -3.33
CA LYS A 42 3.10 -27.89 -4.07
C LYS A 42 1.95 -28.28 -3.14
N GLN A 43 1.00 -27.38 -2.96
CA GLN A 43 -0.22 -27.64 -2.22
C GLN A 43 -1.41 -27.31 -3.12
N ARG A 44 -2.26 -28.31 -3.38
CA ARG A 44 -3.63 -28.05 -3.85
C ARG A 44 -4.37 -27.46 -2.65
N GLY A 45 -4.83 -26.23 -2.78
CA GLY A 45 -5.38 -25.48 -1.66
C GLY A 45 -6.91 -25.45 -1.71
N SER A 46 -7.53 -25.42 -0.53
CA SER A 46 -8.85 -24.81 -0.36
C SER A 46 -8.67 -23.30 -0.19
N MET A 47 -9.60 -22.51 -0.73
CA MET A 47 -9.63 -21.05 -0.54
C MET A 47 -9.95 -20.69 0.93
N PRO A 48 -9.53 -19.51 1.41
CA PRO A 48 -8.68 -18.52 0.75
C PRO A 48 -7.18 -18.83 0.82
N LEU A 49 -6.42 -18.36 -0.18
CA LEU A 49 -4.95 -18.43 -0.22
C LEU A 49 -4.35 -17.02 -0.26
N ALA A 50 -3.21 -16.84 0.40
CA ALA A 50 -2.41 -15.61 0.31
C ALA A 50 -0.91 -15.94 0.37
N LEU A 51 -0.10 -15.06 -0.22
CA LEU A 51 1.36 -15.12 -0.25
C LEU A 51 1.96 -13.72 -0.04
N GLY A 52 3.22 -13.67 0.38
CA GLY A 52 3.95 -12.43 0.63
C GLY A 52 3.93 -12.00 2.10
N SER A 53 4.62 -10.90 2.41
CA SER A 53 4.72 -10.31 3.75
C SER A 53 3.36 -9.88 4.30
N GLY A 54 2.49 -9.30 3.45
CA GLY A 54 1.13 -8.89 3.79
C GLY A 54 0.11 -10.01 3.95
N GLN A 55 0.47 -11.29 3.76
CA GLN A 55 -0.48 -12.41 3.73
C GLN A 55 -1.33 -12.53 5.01
N GLY A 56 -0.76 -12.23 6.19
CA GLY A 56 -1.49 -12.31 7.46
C GLY A 56 -2.62 -11.29 7.56
N HIS A 57 -2.40 -10.08 7.03
CA HIS A 57 -3.40 -9.02 6.98
C HIS A 57 -4.48 -9.30 5.93
N ALA A 58 -4.10 -9.89 4.80
CA ALA A 58 -5.03 -10.32 3.78
C ALA A 58 -5.95 -11.44 4.29
N LEU A 59 -5.38 -12.51 4.86
CA LEU A 59 -6.14 -13.67 5.34
C LEU A 59 -7.17 -13.31 6.41
N ARG A 60 -6.90 -12.30 7.26
CA ARG A 60 -7.89 -11.81 8.25
C ARG A 60 -9.13 -11.25 7.58
N MET A 61 -9.00 -10.54 6.46
CA MET A 61 -10.14 -10.00 5.72
C MET A 61 -10.92 -11.11 5.00
N LEU A 62 -10.22 -12.11 4.48
CA LEU A 62 -10.83 -13.22 3.74
C LEU A 62 -11.60 -14.23 4.63
N GLN A 63 -11.61 -14.04 5.95
CA GLN A 63 -12.50 -14.79 6.85
C GLN A 63 -13.99 -14.44 6.62
N SER A 64 -14.29 -13.29 6.01
CA SER A 64 -15.65 -12.86 5.71
C SER A 64 -16.14 -13.27 4.31
N ILE A 65 -15.44 -14.19 3.62
CA ILE A 65 -15.90 -14.70 2.32
C ILE A 65 -17.25 -15.41 2.50
N ASP A 66 -18.20 -15.05 1.65
CA ASP A 66 -19.40 -15.84 1.37
C ASP A 66 -19.28 -16.38 -0.06
N TYR A 67 -19.41 -17.70 -0.20
CA TYR A 67 -19.30 -18.38 -1.49
C TYR A 67 -20.47 -18.08 -2.44
N ASN A 68 -21.53 -17.42 -1.96
CA ASN A 68 -22.67 -16.96 -2.76
C ASN A 68 -22.61 -15.46 -3.09
N MET A 69 -21.46 -14.80 -2.89
CA MET A 69 -21.27 -13.40 -3.27
C MET A 69 -21.52 -13.16 -4.75
N SER A 70 -22.08 -11.99 -5.07
CA SER A 70 -22.04 -11.48 -6.43
C SER A 70 -20.59 -11.22 -6.86
N THR A 71 -20.34 -11.15 -8.17
CA THR A 71 -19.01 -10.79 -8.68
C THR A 71 -18.54 -9.43 -8.16
N ASP A 72 -19.46 -8.47 -8.00
CA ASP A 72 -19.15 -7.13 -7.51
C ASP A 72 -18.79 -7.12 -6.02
N ASP A 73 -19.51 -7.89 -5.19
CA ASP A 73 -19.18 -8.03 -3.77
C ASP A 73 -17.84 -8.73 -3.55
N ALA A 74 -17.57 -9.78 -4.34
CA ALA A 74 -16.29 -10.48 -4.31
C ALA A 74 -15.13 -9.57 -4.76
N ALA A 75 -15.35 -8.75 -5.80
CA ALA A 75 -14.37 -7.76 -6.23
C ALA A 75 -14.10 -6.71 -5.16
N ASP A 76 -15.15 -6.18 -4.52
CA ASP A 76 -15.01 -5.19 -3.45
C ASP A 76 -14.27 -5.78 -2.23
N LEU A 77 -14.57 -7.02 -1.84
CA LEU A 77 -13.83 -7.73 -0.79
C LEU A 77 -12.34 -7.92 -1.16
N ALA A 78 -12.04 -8.22 -2.44
CA ALA A 78 -10.66 -8.36 -2.90
C ALA A 78 -9.88 -7.03 -2.80
N PHE A 79 -10.45 -5.92 -3.25
CA PHE A 79 -9.84 -4.60 -3.11
C PHE A 79 -9.68 -4.20 -1.64
N LYS A 80 -10.70 -4.40 -0.79
CA LYS A 80 -10.62 -4.19 0.67
C LYS A 80 -9.50 -5.00 1.30
N THR A 81 -9.32 -6.25 0.86
CA THR A 81 -8.28 -7.16 1.35
C THR A 81 -6.88 -6.66 1.00
N LEU A 82 -6.67 -6.28 -0.27
CA LEU A 82 -5.40 -5.71 -0.73
C LEU A 82 -5.10 -4.40 0.00
N PHE A 83 -6.08 -3.50 0.10
CA PHE A 83 -5.94 -2.24 0.84
C PHE A 83 -5.51 -2.49 2.29
N ASN A 84 -6.18 -3.40 3.00
CA ASN A 84 -5.83 -3.73 4.38
C ASN A 84 -4.41 -4.30 4.50
N ALA A 85 -3.96 -5.13 3.55
CA ALA A 85 -2.58 -5.59 3.52
C ALA A 85 -1.60 -4.43 3.32
N THR A 86 -1.84 -3.55 2.35
CA THR A 86 -1.00 -2.37 2.14
C THR A 86 -1.02 -1.38 3.30
N TYR A 87 -2.07 -1.38 4.14
CA TYR A 87 -2.15 -0.50 5.30
C TYR A 87 -1.15 -0.93 6.38
N TYR A 88 -1.06 -2.22 6.65
CA TYR A 88 -0.33 -2.75 7.81
C TYR A 88 1.05 -3.33 7.48
N ASP A 89 1.29 -3.76 6.25
CA ASP A 89 2.55 -4.36 5.86
C ASP A 89 3.46 -3.35 5.15
N LYS A 90 4.60 -3.03 5.76
CA LYS A 90 5.59 -2.06 5.28
C LYS A 90 6.20 -2.35 3.89
N HIS A 91 5.99 -3.57 3.38
CA HIS A 91 6.50 -4.02 2.07
C HIS A 91 5.39 -4.22 1.03
N SER A 92 4.15 -3.84 1.37
CA SER A 92 2.99 -3.95 0.47
C SER A 92 2.46 -2.57 0.10
N GLY A 93 2.43 -2.22 -1.19
CA GLY A 93 1.95 -0.92 -1.64
C GLY A 93 1.78 -0.85 -3.17
N GLY A 94 1.58 0.37 -3.68
CA GLY A 94 1.44 0.62 -5.11
C GLY A 94 0.00 0.44 -5.63
N GLU A 95 -0.12 -0.17 -6.80
CA GLU A 95 -1.39 -0.41 -7.49
C GLU A 95 -2.07 -1.68 -6.98
N LEU A 96 -3.36 -1.59 -6.66
CA LEU A 96 -4.21 -2.72 -6.33
C LEU A 96 -4.80 -3.28 -7.63
N LYS A 97 -4.44 -4.53 -7.96
CA LYS A 97 -4.89 -5.23 -9.17
C LYS A 97 -5.71 -6.44 -8.79
N VAL A 98 -6.92 -6.52 -9.32
CA VAL A 98 -7.85 -7.64 -9.10
C VAL A 98 -8.16 -8.28 -10.45
N TYR A 99 -8.15 -9.61 -10.46
CA TYR A 99 -8.46 -10.43 -11.64
C TYR A 99 -9.65 -11.33 -11.31
N HIS A 100 -10.64 -11.33 -12.18
CA HIS A 100 -11.76 -12.27 -12.12
C HIS A 100 -11.50 -13.41 -13.09
N ILE A 101 -11.61 -14.65 -12.62
CA ILE A 101 -11.34 -15.87 -13.39
C ILE A 101 -12.63 -16.70 -13.43
N ASN A 102 -13.03 -17.11 -14.63
CA ASN A 102 -14.19 -17.96 -14.87
C ASN A 102 -13.91 -18.94 -16.03
N GLU A 103 -14.92 -19.70 -16.44
CA GLU A 103 -14.84 -20.66 -17.56
C GLU A 103 -14.42 -20.06 -18.90
N SER A 104 -14.63 -18.75 -19.11
CA SER A 104 -14.24 -18.04 -20.32
C SER A 104 -12.82 -17.46 -20.26
N GLY A 105 -12.11 -17.67 -19.14
CA GLY A 105 -10.74 -17.18 -18.92
C GLY A 105 -10.67 -16.16 -17.79
N TRP A 106 -9.77 -15.18 -17.93
CA TRP A 106 -9.54 -14.16 -16.91
C TRP A 106 -9.74 -12.75 -17.47
N LYS A 107 -10.21 -11.86 -16.60
CA LYS A 107 -10.34 -10.42 -16.88
C LYS A 107 -9.76 -9.61 -15.74
N GLN A 108 -8.93 -8.64 -16.06
CA GLN A 108 -8.49 -7.64 -15.09
C GLN A 108 -9.63 -6.64 -14.85
N LEU A 109 -9.91 -6.39 -13.57
CA LEU A 109 -10.81 -5.32 -13.15
C LEU A 109 -10.08 -3.96 -13.19
N PRO A 110 -10.79 -2.82 -13.09
CA PRO A 110 -10.14 -1.52 -13.02
C PRO A 110 -9.05 -1.48 -11.94
N VAL A 111 -7.88 -0.97 -12.30
CA VAL A 111 -6.77 -0.81 -11.34
C VAL A 111 -7.15 0.30 -10.38
N MET A 112 -6.96 0.05 -9.09
CA MET A 112 -7.20 1.03 -8.04
C MET A 112 -5.87 1.42 -7.43
N ASN A 113 -5.53 2.70 -7.39
CA ASN A 113 -4.35 3.15 -6.66
C ASN A 113 -4.65 3.24 -5.15
N ALA A 114 -3.60 3.34 -4.36
CA ALA A 114 -3.74 3.43 -2.91
C ALA A 114 -4.62 4.63 -2.47
N LEU A 115 -4.47 5.83 -3.06
CA LEU A 115 -5.28 7.01 -2.69
C LEU A 115 -6.77 6.83 -2.99
N GLU A 116 -7.12 6.22 -4.12
CA GLU A 116 -8.50 5.85 -4.46
C GLU A 116 -9.04 4.80 -3.49
N ALA A 117 -8.24 3.79 -3.15
CA ALA A 117 -8.62 2.77 -2.17
C ALA A 117 -8.84 3.36 -0.77
N TYR A 118 -8.00 4.33 -0.37
CA TYR A 118 -8.23 5.15 0.82
C TYR A 118 -9.62 5.79 0.73
N THR A 119 -9.82 6.66 -0.24
CA THR A 119 -11.08 7.42 -0.38
C THR A 119 -12.32 6.51 -0.38
N ARG A 120 -12.26 5.36 -1.07
CA ARG A 120 -13.36 4.40 -1.18
C ARG A 120 -13.66 3.66 0.13
N TYR A 121 -12.65 3.30 0.92
CA TYR A 121 -12.81 2.47 2.12
C TYR A 121 -12.83 3.27 3.41
N TYR A 122 -13.43 4.48 3.34
CA TYR A 122 -13.46 5.48 4.42
C TYR A 122 -13.88 4.95 5.79
N ASP A 123 -14.80 3.99 5.90
CA ASP A 123 -15.22 3.48 7.22
C ASP A 123 -14.09 2.73 7.95
N LEU A 124 -13.14 2.13 7.22
CA LEU A 124 -11.92 1.59 7.80
C LEU A 124 -10.98 2.70 8.30
N HIS A 125 -11.19 3.96 7.90
CA HIS A 125 -10.30 5.10 8.16
C HIS A 125 -10.44 5.67 9.55
N SER A 126 -11.63 5.73 10.13
CA SER A 126 -11.82 6.34 11.45
C SER A 126 -10.90 5.75 12.55
N ARG A 127 -10.57 4.47 12.44
CA ARG A 127 -9.60 3.75 13.29
C ARG A 127 -8.13 3.90 12.86
N PHE A 128 -7.89 4.33 11.62
CA PHE A 128 -6.59 4.50 10.99
C PHE A 128 -6.09 5.94 11.05
N GLU A 129 -6.97 6.93 10.89
CA GLU A 129 -6.68 8.36 10.85
C GLU A 129 -5.88 8.82 12.06
N ARG A 130 -6.31 8.40 13.26
CA ARG A 130 -5.67 8.81 14.52
C ARG A 130 -4.24 8.29 14.69
N LYS A 131 -3.79 7.37 13.84
CA LYS A 131 -2.44 6.82 13.85
C LYS A 131 -1.75 6.94 12.48
N THR A 132 -2.23 7.83 11.63
CA THR A 132 -1.69 8.00 10.28
C THR A 132 -1.38 9.47 10.02
N LEU A 133 -0.15 9.71 9.55
CA LEU A 133 0.26 11.02 9.02
C LEU A 133 0.40 10.92 7.51
N PHE A 134 0.03 12.02 6.85
CA PHE A 134 0.22 12.24 5.43
C PHE A 134 1.28 13.30 5.21
N LEU A 135 2.16 13.01 4.26
CA LEU A 135 3.32 13.84 4.00
C LEU A 135 3.42 14.09 2.51
N VAL A 136 3.78 15.31 2.13
CA VAL A 136 4.10 15.67 0.75
C VAL A 136 5.50 16.25 0.68
N VAL A 137 6.19 15.88 -0.38
CA VAL A 137 7.60 16.22 -0.63
C VAL A 137 7.72 16.67 -2.07
N ASP A 138 8.37 17.80 -2.32
CA ASP A 138 8.60 18.27 -3.68
C ASP A 138 9.40 17.23 -4.48
N ALA A 139 8.85 16.79 -5.61
CA ALA A 139 9.47 15.79 -6.48
C ALA A 139 10.55 16.36 -7.42
N GLY A 140 10.69 17.70 -7.49
CA GLY A 140 11.78 18.39 -8.16
C GLY A 140 13.10 18.35 -7.37
N ILE A 141 13.05 17.96 -6.10
CA ILE A 141 14.23 17.72 -5.25
C ILE A 141 14.59 16.23 -5.31
N GLN A 142 15.79 15.86 -4.83
CA GLN A 142 16.21 14.48 -4.69
C GLN A 142 15.09 13.64 -4.02
N PRO A 143 14.70 12.49 -4.60
CA PRO A 143 13.62 11.68 -4.05
C PRO A 143 14.00 11.19 -2.66
N ILE A 144 13.12 11.41 -1.69
CA ILE A 144 13.25 10.79 -0.38
C ILE A 144 12.73 9.36 -0.43
N SER A 145 13.48 8.45 0.19
CA SER A 145 13.04 7.08 0.36
C SER A 145 12.08 6.97 1.54
N ALA A 146 11.30 5.88 1.58
CA ALA A 146 10.52 5.55 2.77
C ALA A 146 11.41 5.38 4.01
N ASN A 147 12.66 4.92 3.84
CA ASN A 147 13.63 4.74 4.92
C ASN A 147 14.06 6.07 5.53
N ASP A 148 14.20 7.13 4.74
CA ASP A 148 14.58 8.45 5.27
C ASP A 148 13.53 8.99 6.25
N LEU A 149 12.25 8.77 5.94
CA LEU A 149 11.16 9.11 6.84
C LEU A 149 11.14 8.20 8.08
N ILE A 150 11.40 6.90 7.89
CA ILE A 150 11.50 5.96 9.03
C ILE A 150 12.61 6.41 9.97
N GLU A 151 13.81 6.67 9.49
CA GLU A 151 14.95 7.09 10.31
C GLU A 151 14.68 8.38 11.09
N HIS A 152 13.91 9.32 10.52
CA HIS A 152 13.54 10.55 11.20
C HIS A 152 12.50 10.32 12.31
N PHE A 153 11.43 9.57 12.05
CA PHE A 153 10.30 9.45 12.98
C PHE A 153 10.45 8.28 13.97
N GLN A 154 11.21 7.24 13.63
CA GLN A 154 11.39 6.03 14.45
C GLN A 154 11.94 6.31 15.87
N PRO A 155 12.85 7.27 16.10
CA PRO A 155 13.31 7.61 17.45
C PRO A 155 12.19 8.09 18.40
N HIS A 156 11.07 8.57 17.84
CA HIS A 156 9.96 9.17 18.60
C HIS A 156 8.73 8.25 18.68
N ALA A 157 8.61 7.29 17.75
CA ALA A 157 7.41 6.49 17.55
C ALA A 157 7.69 5.20 16.77
N ASN A 158 6.96 4.12 17.05
CA ASN A 158 7.03 2.89 16.25
C ASN A 158 6.17 3.01 14.99
N LEU A 159 6.78 2.83 13.81
CA LEU A 159 6.07 2.81 12.54
C LEU A 159 5.71 1.38 12.16
N LEU A 160 4.43 1.15 11.89
CA LEU A 160 3.94 -0.05 11.24
C LEU A 160 4.29 -0.06 9.75
N ALA A 161 4.17 1.09 9.09
CA ALA A 161 4.43 1.24 7.66
C ALA A 161 4.82 2.67 7.29
N SER A 162 5.71 2.81 6.31
CA SER A 162 6.05 4.07 5.65
C SER A 162 6.03 3.81 4.15
N HIS A 163 5.03 4.35 3.45
CA HIS A 163 4.86 4.07 2.02
C HIS A 163 4.83 5.36 1.21
N ARG A 164 5.49 5.31 0.05
CA ARG A 164 5.25 6.24 -1.04
C ARG A 164 3.98 5.80 -1.74
N VAL A 165 2.91 6.57 -1.57
CA VAL A 165 1.56 6.24 -2.01
C VAL A 165 1.34 6.67 -3.46
N ALA A 166 1.87 7.84 -3.84
CA ALA A 166 1.69 8.38 -5.19
C ALA A 166 2.77 9.40 -5.56
N LEU A 167 2.93 9.63 -6.87
CA LEU A 167 3.45 10.87 -7.43
C LEU A 167 2.25 11.66 -7.94
N CYS A 168 2.04 12.86 -7.41
CA CYS A 168 0.90 13.70 -7.71
C CYS A 168 1.34 15.08 -8.20
N LYS A 169 0.48 15.72 -8.99
CA LYS A 169 0.67 17.09 -9.45
C LYS A 169 -0.39 18.00 -8.85
N PHE A 170 0.04 19.10 -8.23
CA PHE A 170 -0.83 20.17 -7.72
C PHE A 170 -0.35 21.51 -8.28
N GLY A 171 -1.27 22.31 -8.83
CA GLY A 171 -0.98 23.70 -9.24
C GLY A 171 0.20 23.92 -10.17
N GLY A 172 0.71 22.88 -10.86
CA GLY A 172 1.87 22.95 -11.74
C GLY A 172 3.07 22.14 -11.27
N ASP A 173 3.20 21.92 -9.95
CA ASP A 173 4.35 21.26 -9.33
C ASP A 173 4.06 19.78 -9.01
N CYS A 174 5.12 18.97 -8.93
CA CYS A 174 5.04 17.54 -8.68
C CYS A 174 5.45 17.23 -7.25
N PHE A 175 4.73 16.34 -6.57
CA PHE A 175 5.01 15.93 -5.19
C PHE A 175 4.96 14.42 -5.03
N TYR A 176 5.87 13.89 -4.23
CA TYR A 176 5.71 12.55 -3.67
C TYR A 176 4.78 12.61 -2.47
N PHE A 177 3.72 11.81 -2.53
CA PHE A 177 2.79 11.63 -1.43
C PHE A 177 3.21 10.40 -0.61
N HIS A 178 3.47 10.60 0.67
CA HIS A 178 3.86 9.57 1.61
C HIS A 178 2.84 9.42 2.73
N ARG A 179 2.79 8.21 3.26
CA ARG A 179 1.96 7.86 4.39
C ARG A 179 2.80 7.16 5.45
N LEU A 180 2.73 7.67 6.68
CA LEU A 180 3.27 7.01 7.86
C LEU A 180 2.13 6.46 8.68
N VAL A 181 2.21 5.17 9.01
CA VAL A 181 1.26 4.48 9.88
C VAL A 181 2.00 4.08 11.14
N PHE A 182 1.49 4.54 12.28
CA PHE A 182 2.04 4.25 13.59
C PHE A 182 1.33 3.05 14.23
N GLU A 183 2.00 2.40 15.17
CA GLU A 183 1.40 1.26 15.90
C GLU A 183 0.23 1.75 16.77
N PHE A 184 0.47 2.84 17.50
CA PHE A 184 -0.51 3.46 18.37
C PHE A 184 -0.77 4.95 18.05
N GLU A 185 -1.93 5.44 18.48
CA GLU A 185 -2.31 6.85 18.32
C GLU A 185 -1.37 7.79 19.08
N ASP A 186 -0.96 7.44 20.31
CA ASP A 186 -0.07 8.30 21.10
C ASP A 186 1.35 8.37 20.54
N GLU A 187 1.77 7.36 19.77
CA GLU A 187 3.00 7.39 19.00
C GLU A 187 2.91 8.36 17.82
N ALA A 188 1.79 8.33 17.09
CA ALA A 188 1.55 9.30 16.03
C ALA A 188 1.54 10.74 16.58
N LYS A 189 0.97 10.96 17.77
CA LYS A 189 0.98 12.28 18.44
C LYS A 189 2.41 12.73 18.75
N ARG A 190 3.23 11.87 19.38
CA ARG A 190 4.64 12.19 19.67
C ARG A 190 5.44 12.49 18.41
N ALA A 191 5.23 11.72 17.33
CA ALA A 191 5.86 11.98 16.04
C ALA A 191 5.39 13.31 15.43
N TYR A 192 4.12 13.68 15.59
CA TYR A 192 3.60 14.96 15.12
C TYR A 192 4.15 16.15 15.93
N GLU A 193 4.36 15.98 17.24
CA GLU A 193 4.92 17.00 18.13
C GLU A 193 6.38 17.38 17.80
N THR A 194 7.10 16.55 17.02
CA THR A 194 8.45 16.90 16.53
C THR A 194 8.42 17.77 15.28
N THR A 195 7.24 17.97 14.67
CA THR A 195 7.08 18.85 13.53
C THR A 195 7.02 20.32 13.97
N THR A 196 7.24 21.23 13.04
CA THR A 196 7.17 22.67 13.29
C THR A 196 6.15 23.32 12.38
N PRO A 197 5.40 24.32 12.84
CA PRO A 197 4.51 25.07 11.95
C PRO A 197 5.30 25.63 10.78
N HIS A 198 4.88 25.34 9.56
CA HIS A 198 5.49 26.00 8.41
C HIS A 198 4.80 27.35 8.19
N VAL A 199 5.58 28.35 7.79
CA VAL A 199 5.02 29.65 7.42
C VAL A 199 4.20 29.45 6.15
N ARG A 200 2.94 29.94 6.12
CA ARG A 200 2.06 29.85 4.93
C ARG A 200 2.86 30.10 3.65
N THR A 201 3.05 29.05 2.89
CA THR A 201 3.75 29.11 1.61
C THR A 201 2.75 29.31 0.48
N THR A 202 3.11 30.15 -0.47
CA THR A 202 2.67 29.93 -1.84
C THR A 202 3.38 28.67 -2.33
N PRO A 203 2.68 27.69 -2.90
CA PRO A 203 1.27 27.74 -3.34
C PRO A 203 0.22 27.26 -2.32
N SER A 204 -1.00 27.82 -2.42
CA SER A 204 -2.09 27.72 -1.43
C SER A 204 -2.55 26.29 -1.08
N TYR A 205 -2.25 25.30 -1.91
CA TYR A 205 -2.56 23.91 -1.57
C TYR A 205 -1.70 23.37 -0.42
N LEU A 206 -0.50 23.93 -0.18
CA LEU A 206 0.33 23.56 0.98
C LEU A 206 -0.25 24.06 2.31
N GLU A 207 -1.23 24.99 2.30
CA GLU A 207 -1.99 25.34 3.51
C GLU A 207 -2.73 24.13 4.11
N ARG A 208 -2.96 23.07 3.32
CA ARG A 208 -3.51 21.79 3.79
C ARG A 208 -2.49 20.93 4.53
N PHE A 209 -1.23 21.33 4.62
CA PHE A 209 -0.17 20.63 5.34
C PHE A 209 0.52 21.57 6.35
N PRO A 210 -0.16 21.97 7.44
CA PRO A 210 0.20 23.11 8.29
C PRO A 210 1.55 23.02 9.00
N ASP A 211 2.13 21.83 9.09
CA ASP A 211 3.41 21.61 9.75
C ASP A 211 4.45 21.04 8.77
N GLN A 212 5.72 21.13 9.13
CA GLN A 212 6.82 20.62 8.35
C GLN A 212 7.92 20.00 9.21
N VAL A 213 8.72 19.17 8.55
CA VAL A 213 10.00 18.66 9.01
C VAL A 213 11.06 19.02 7.98
N VAL A 214 12.24 19.43 8.45
CA VAL A 214 13.41 19.63 7.59
C VAL A 214 14.38 18.47 7.82
N LEU A 215 14.66 17.72 6.75
CA LEU A 215 15.63 16.64 6.75
C LEU A 215 17.02 17.19 6.37
N ASP A 216 17.76 17.66 7.38
CA ASP A 216 19.09 18.26 7.22
C ASP A 216 20.22 17.26 6.93
N ASN A 217 19.94 15.96 7.07
CA ASN A 217 20.85 14.89 6.67
C ASN A 217 20.89 14.68 5.14
N LYS A 218 20.14 15.47 4.37
CA LYS A 218 20.14 15.49 2.90
C LYS A 218 20.89 16.70 2.37
N ASN A 219 21.45 16.58 1.16
CA ASN A 219 22.15 17.67 0.49
C ASN A 219 21.60 17.85 -0.93
N PRO A 220 20.76 18.87 -1.19
CA PRO A 220 20.29 19.89 -0.24
C PRO A 220 19.33 19.32 0.82
N SER A 221 19.12 20.05 1.93
CA SER A 221 18.09 19.71 2.92
C SER A 221 16.73 19.58 2.24
N VAL A 222 15.93 18.61 2.68
CA VAL A 222 14.59 18.38 2.12
C VAL A 222 13.53 18.83 3.10
N THR A 223 12.58 19.65 2.65
CA THR A 223 11.39 20.00 3.44
C THR A 223 10.28 19.01 3.15
N VAL A 224 9.72 18.45 4.22
CA VAL A 224 8.60 17.51 4.19
C VAL A 224 7.41 18.18 4.87
N TYR A 225 6.33 18.41 4.14
CA TYR A 225 5.11 19.00 4.70
C TYR A 225 4.22 17.89 5.25
N VAL A 226 3.63 18.12 6.42
CA VAL A 226 2.99 17.09 7.24
C VAL A 226 1.58 17.54 7.64
N ASN A 227 0.64 16.59 7.61
CA ASN A 227 -0.66 16.73 8.27
C ASN A 227 -1.16 15.37 8.77
N TRP A 228 -2.16 15.40 9.64
CA TRP A 228 -2.96 14.24 9.99
C TRP A 228 -3.75 13.72 8.80
N SER A 229 -3.83 12.40 8.70
CA SER A 229 -4.79 11.74 7.82
C SER A 229 -6.20 12.15 8.25
N SER A 230 -7.00 12.64 7.31
CA SER A 230 -8.41 12.97 7.54
C SER A 230 -9.20 12.83 6.25
N ARG A 231 -10.52 12.63 6.38
CA ARG A 231 -11.46 12.66 5.25
C ARG A 231 -11.26 13.86 4.34
N GLY A 232 -11.25 15.07 4.91
CA GLY A 232 -11.18 16.30 4.13
C GLY A 232 -9.86 16.42 3.36
N LEU A 233 -8.75 15.92 3.94
CA LEU A 233 -7.48 15.87 3.22
C LEU A 233 -7.50 14.81 2.11
N LEU A 234 -8.09 13.64 2.32
CA LEU A 234 -8.23 12.62 1.29
C LEU A 234 -9.10 13.09 0.12
N GLU A 235 -10.26 13.67 0.39
CA GLU A 235 -11.15 14.24 -0.63
C GLU A 235 -10.42 15.32 -1.43
N PHE A 236 -9.71 16.23 -0.75
CA PHE A 236 -8.85 17.21 -1.42
C PHE A 236 -7.79 16.58 -2.32
N LEU A 237 -7.05 15.58 -1.82
CA LEU A 237 -6.02 14.89 -2.61
C LEU A 237 -6.63 14.14 -3.79
N HIS A 238 -7.78 13.52 -3.61
CA HIS A 238 -8.48 12.80 -4.67
C HIS A 238 -8.95 13.73 -5.79
N ASP A 239 -9.51 14.89 -5.43
CA ASP A 239 -10.15 15.80 -6.38
C ASP A 239 -9.15 16.74 -7.07
N GLU A 240 -8.16 17.24 -6.32
CA GLU A 240 -7.24 18.27 -6.81
C GLU A 240 -5.90 17.70 -7.31
N CYS A 241 -5.56 16.46 -6.93
CA CYS A 241 -4.27 15.90 -7.29
C CYS A 241 -4.34 15.01 -8.51
N GLN A 242 -3.68 15.48 -9.57
CA GLN A 242 -3.51 14.69 -10.77
C GLN A 242 -2.43 13.65 -10.50
N LEU A 243 -2.84 12.39 -10.34
CA LEU A 243 -1.92 11.27 -10.20
C LEU A 243 -1.10 11.12 -11.49
N LEU A 244 0.21 11.33 -11.37
CA LEU A 244 1.16 11.13 -12.44
C LEU A 244 1.60 9.65 -12.40
N TYR A 245 0.80 8.79 -13.01
CA TYR A 245 1.10 7.36 -13.06
C TYR A 245 2.36 7.08 -13.88
N LYS A 246 3.41 6.66 -13.19
CA LYS A 246 4.35 5.57 -13.54
C LYS A 246 5.32 5.45 -12.38
N MET A 247 5.01 4.60 -11.41
CA MET A 247 5.96 4.25 -10.37
C MET A 247 6.53 2.87 -10.71
N VAL A 248 7.72 2.90 -11.28
CA VAL A 248 8.66 1.78 -11.23
C VAL A 248 9.08 1.65 -9.76
N ASP A 249 9.09 0.41 -9.29
CA ASP A 249 9.45 0.00 -7.93
C ASP A 249 10.68 0.75 -7.40
N SER A 250 10.64 1.10 -6.11
CA SER A 250 11.81 1.51 -5.31
C SER A 250 11.86 0.66 -4.07
#